data_AF-A0A0C1KZI6-F1
#
_entry.id   AF-A0A0C1KZI6-F1
#
_cell.length_a   1.000
_cell.length_b   1.000
_cell.length_c   1.000
_cell.angle_alpha   90.00
_cell.angle_beta   90.00
_cell.angle_gamma   90.00
#
_symmetry.space_group_name_H-M   'P 1'
#
loop_
_entity.id
_entity.type
_entity.pdbx_description
1 polymer ?
#
loop_
_entity_poly.entity_id
_entity_poly.type
_entity_poly.pdbx_seq_one_letter_code
_entity_poly.pdbx_strand_id
1 'polypeptide(L)'
;MSAHITDPEIQLFILEAEKCDVHIVEHIRNCSHCATKAADYKMLFSGIEEEEKPAFDFPLADLVMEQLPTPQTKNSFDRLFLFVITIIAVVFGATVLYFFKDILLDATWKISSISVGLIITTIACVFVFLVSDLYRKYQKQMNAIDFIK
;
A
#
# COMPACT_ATOMS: atom_id res chain seq x y z
N MET A 1 -15.87 5.25 44.24
CA MET A 1 -16.18 6.14 43.09
C MET A 1 -15.42 5.59 41.90
N SER A 2 -16.04 4.66 41.18
CA SER A 2 -15.43 3.97 40.05
C SER A 2 -15.71 4.82 38.82
N ALA A 3 -14.67 5.34 38.17
CA ALA A 3 -14.83 6.06 36.92
C ALA A 3 -15.45 5.11 35.88
N HIS A 4 -16.64 5.45 35.38
CA HIS A 4 -17.28 4.72 34.29
C HIS A 4 -16.65 5.13 32.96
N ILE A 5 -16.60 4.19 32.01
CA ILE A 5 -16.26 4.50 30.63
C ILE A 5 -17.28 5.48 30.02
N THR A 6 -16.81 6.28 29.08
CA THR A 6 -17.60 7.32 28.44
C THR A 6 -18.60 6.71 27.45
N ASP A 7 -19.72 7.39 27.21
CA ASP A 7 -20.72 6.95 26.24
C ASP A 7 -20.18 6.68 24.81
N PRO A 8 -19.26 7.48 24.22
CA PRO A 8 -18.67 7.15 22.92
C PRO A 8 -17.85 5.84 22.94
N GLU A 9 -17.19 5.50 24.04
CA GLU A 9 -16.45 4.24 24.17
C GLU A 9 -17.41 3.03 24.23
N ILE A 10 -18.57 3.19 24.86
CA ILE A 10 -19.63 2.16 24.88
C ILE A 10 -20.22 1.96 23.48
N GLN A 11 -20.44 3.05 22.73
CA GLN A 11 -20.94 2.97 21.36
C GLN A 11 -19.92 2.32 20.41
N LEU A 12 -18.64 2.67 20.55
CA LEU A 12 -17.55 2.06 19.78
C LEU A 12 -17.45 0.56 20.07
N PHE A 13 -17.63 0.13 21.33
CA PHE A 13 -17.66 -1.28 21.70
C PHE A 13 -18.76 -2.08 20.98
N ILE A 14 -19.90 -1.47 20.67
CA ILE A 14 -21.02 -2.15 19.99
C ILE A 14 -20.81 -2.15 18.47
N LEU A 15 -20.32 -1.05 17.92
CA LEU A 15 -20.12 -0.88 16.46
C LEU A 15 -18.88 -1.60 15.94
N GLU A 16 -17.78 -1.56 16.70
CA GLU A 16 -16.47 -2.08 16.30
C GLU A 16 -15.78 -2.84 17.46
N ALA A 17 -16.46 -3.86 17.99
CA ALA A 17 -15.97 -4.66 19.13
C ALA A 17 -14.54 -5.20 18.96
N GLU A 18 -14.10 -5.48 17.72
CA GLU A 18 -12.77 -6.00 17.39
C GLU A 18 -11.64 -4.97 17.51
N LYS A 19 -11.94 -3.67 17.45
CA LYS A 19 -10.96 -2.58 17.53
C LYS A 19 -10.88 -1.94 18.91
N CYS A 20 -11.72 -2.38 19.86
CA CYS A 20 -11.73 -1.83 21.21
C CYS A 20 -10.56 -2.33 22.07
N ASP A 21 -10.12 -1.46 22.97
CA ASP A 21 -9.11 -1.79 23.99
C ASP A 21 -9.67 -2.87 24.94
N VAL A 22 -8.80 -3.80 25.34
CA VAL A 22 -9.08 -4.89 26.28
C VAL A 22 -9.62 -4.35 27.61
N HIS A 23 -9.15 -3.17 28.05
CA HIS A 23 -9.63 -2.53 29.28
C HIS A 23 -11.11 -2.13 29.21
N ILE A 24 -11.61 -1.71 28.04
CA ILE A 24 -13.02 -1.33 27.84
C ILE A 24 -13.90 -2.58 27.90
N VAL A 25 -13.47 -3.66 27.24
CA VAL A 25 -14.19 -4.95 27.22
C VAL A 25 -14.30 -5.54 28.62
N GLU A 26 -13.21 -5.49 29.39
CA GLU A 26 -13.19 -5.97 30.77
C GLU A 26 -14.06 -5.11 31.70
N HIS A 27 -14.03 -3.78 31.53
CA HIS A 27 -14.86 -2.86 32.32
C HIS A 27 -16.36 -3.11 32.08
N ILE A 28 -16.78 -3.30 30.83
CA ILE A 28 -18.19 -3.59 30.50
C ILE A 28 -18.65 -4.92 31.11
N ARG A 29 -17.78 -5.94 31.14
CA ARG A 29 -18.11 -7.24 31.76
C ARG A 29 -18.25 -7.15 33.28
N ASN A 30 -17.46 -6.29 33.91
CA ASN A 30 -17.36 -6.20 35.37
C ASN A 30 -18.23 -5.08 35.97
N CYS A 31 -18.75 -4.15 35.16
CA CYS A 31 -19.60 -3.04 35.59
C CYS A 31 -21.03 -3.21 35.07
N SER A 32 -21.97 -3.51 35.98
CA SER A 32 -23.39 -3.68 35.64
C SER A 32 -24.00 -2.45 34.97
N HIS A 33 -23.63 -1.24 35.40
CA HIS A 33 -24.13 0.00 34.81
C HIS A 33 -23.72 0.17 33.34
N CYS A 34 -22.45 -0.12 33.02
CA CYS A 34 -21.94 -0.04 31.65
C CYS A 34 -22.48 -1.19 30.78
N ALA A 35 -22.68 -2.38 31.35
CA ALA A 35 -23.32 -3.50 30.66
C ALA A 35 -24.76 -3.20 30.24
N THR A 36 -25.56 -2.61 31.14
CA THR A 36 -26.95 -2.23 30.83
C THR A 36 -27.00 -1.17 29.72
N LYS A 37 -26.18 -0.10 29.83
CA LYS A 37 -26.08 0.91 28.78
C LYS A 37 -25.68 0.30 27.43
N ALA A 38 -24.74 -0.65 27.43
CA ALA A 38 -24.34 -1.31 26.20
C ALA A 38 -25.48 -2.15 25.58
N ALA A 39 -26.32 -2.78 26.41
CA ALA A 39 -27.50 -3.50 25.95
C ALA A 39 -28.55 -2.56 25.33
N ASP A 40 -28.77 -1.38 25.93
CA ASP A 40 -29.70 -0.38 25.42
C ASP A 40 -29.26 0.15 24.04
N TYR A 41 -27.98 0.50 23.90
CA TYR A 41 -27.43 0.92 22.61
C TYR A 41 -27.48 -0.21 21.57
N LYS A 42 -27.23 -1.46 21.96
CA LYS A 42 -27.34 -2.60 21.05
C LYS A 42 -28.76 -2.75 20.51
N MET A 43 -29.78 -2.59 21.37
CA MET A 43 -31.17 -2.62 20.97
C MET A 43 -31.51 -1.49 19.98
N LEU A 44 -30.99 -0.29 20.23
CA LEU A 44 -31.19 0.86 19.37
C LEU A 44 -30.57 0.65 17.98
N PHE A 45 -29.32 0.17 17.91
CA PHE A 45 -28.68 -0.12 16.63
C PHE A 45 -29.33 -1.28 15.87
N SER A 46 -29.81 -2.32 16.56
CA SER A 46 -30.58 -3.39 15.88
C SER A 46 -31.87 -2.88 15.25
N GLY A 47 -32.52 -1.89 15.87
CA GLY A 47 -33.71 -1.25 15.28
C GLY A 47 -33.38 -0.44 14.03
N ILE A 48 -32.21 0.21 13.99
CA ILE A 48 -31.74 0.96 12.81
C ILE A 48 -31.33 0.01 11.69
N GLU A 49 -30.71 -1.13 12.00
CA GLU A 49 -30.34 -2.13 10.99
C GLU A 49 -31.55 -2.84 10.36
N GLU A 50 -32.66 -2.94 11.10
CA GLU A 50 -33.91 -3.53 10.63
C GLU A 50 -34.73 -2.55 9.77
N GLU A 51 -34.42 -1.25 9.78
CA GLU A 51 -35.00 -0.31 8.83
C GLU A 51 -34.55 -0.63 7.39
N GLU A 52 -35.47 -0.49 6.44
CA GLU A 52 -35.15 -0.66 5.03
C GLU A 52 -34.04 0.31 4.64
N LYS A 53 -32.99 -0.23 4.02
CA LYS A 53 -31.89 0.59 3.51
C LYS A 53 -32.46 1.70 2.64
N PRO A 54 -32.09 2.97 2.87
CA PRO A 54 -32.63 4.08 2.11
C PRO A 54 -32.33 3.85 0.63
N ALA A 55 -33.39 3.66 -0.15
CA ALA A 55 -33.31 3.69 -1.60
C ALA A 55 -33.19 5.15 -2.01
N PHE A 56 -31.98 5.57 -2.39
CA PHE A 56 -31.80 6.91 -2.93
C PHE A 56 -32.34 6.94 -4.36
N ASP A 57 -33.18 7.92 -4.67
CA ASP A 57 -33.71 8.15 -6.03
C ASP A 57 -32.65 8.67 -7.01
N PHE A 58 -31.39 8.72 -6.59
CA PHE A 58 -30.26 9.22 -7.37
C PHE A 58 -29.03 8.31 -7.19
N PRO A 59 -28.12 8.26 -8.17
CA PRO A 59 -26.90 7.47 -8.08
C PRO A 59 -25.93 8.11 -7.07
N LEU A 60 -26.11 7.79 -5.80
CA LEU A 60 -25.27 8.30 -4.71
C LEU A 60 -23.79 7.97 -4.92
N ALA A 61 -23.50 6.79 -5.49
CA ALA A 61 -22.14 6.37 -5.79
C ALA A 61 -21.43 7.36 -6.72
N ASP A 62 -22.09 7.79 -7.80
CA ASP A 62 -21.49 8.72 -8.77
C ASP A 62 -21.25 10.09 -8.14
N LEU A 63 -22.22 10.58 -7.35
CA LEU A 63 -22.13 11.88 -6.70
C LEU A 63 -21.03 11.93 -5.63
N VAL A 64 -20.83 10.83 -4.88
CA VAL A 64 -19.76 10.73 -3.88
C VAL A 64 -18.40 10.58 -4.55
N MET A 65 -18.33 9.80 -5.64
CA MET A 65 -17.08 9.61 -6.39
C MET A 65 -16.55 10.93 -6.99
N GLU A 66 -17.43 11.84 -7.39
CA GLU A 66 -17.04 13.19 -7.84
C GLU A 66 -16.50 14.09 -6.71
N GLN A 67 -16.88 13.83 -5.46
CA GLN A 67 -16.41 14.60 -4.30
C GLN A 67 -15.15 14.03 -3.65
N LEU A 68 -14.74 12.82 -4.03
CA LEU A 68 -13.47 12.28 -3.57
C LEU A 68 -12.34 13.13 -4.15
N PRO A 69 -11.35 13.53 -3.34
CA PRO A 69 -10.18 14.20 -3.85
C PRO A 69 -9.53 13.28 -4.89
N THR A 70 -9.55 13.69 -6.16
CA THR A 70 -8.85 12.97 -7.21
C THR A 70 -7.42 12.75 -6.74
N PRO A 71 -6.89 11.51 -6.81
CA PRO A 71 -5.52 11.26 -6.40
C PRO A 71 -4.65 12.23 -7.19
N GLN A 72 -4.09 13.22 -6.49
CA GLN A 72 -3.24 14.21 -7.13
C GLN A 72 -2.15 13.40 -7.80
N THR A 73 -2.21 13.33 -9.13
CA THR A 73 -1.24 12.56 -9.92
C THR A 73 0.10 13.15 -9.55
N LYS A 74 0.86 12.42 -8.74
CA LYS A 74 2.08 12.90 -8.12
C LYS A 74 2.97 13.47 -9.23
N ASN A 75 3.00 14.80 -9.23
CA ASN A 75 3.76 15.73 -10.04
C ASN A 75 4.30 15.19 -11.38
N SER A 76 3.75 15.71 -12.48
CA SER A 76 4.35 15.63 -13.82
C SER A 76 5.84 16.02 -13.81
N PHE A 77 6.27 16.88 -12.88
CA PHE A 77 7.66 17.22 -12.63
C PHE A 77 8.55 16.05 -12.23
N ASP A 78 8.08 15.11 -11.40
CA ASP A 78 8.86 13.92 -11.03
C ASP A 78 9.11 13.04 -12.26
N ARG A 79 8.09 12.89 -13.12
CA ARG A 79 8.21 12.13 -14.37
C ARG A 79 9.13 12.84 -15.37
N LEU A 80 9.03 14.16 -15.50
CA LEU A 80 9.92 14.95 -16.37
C LEU A 80 11.37 14.89 -15.87
N PHE A 81 11.59 15.02 -14.56
CA PHE A 81 12.91 14.96 -13.95
C PHE A 81 13.56 13.59 -14.14
N LEU A 82 12.81 12.50 -13.93
CA LEU A 82 13.27 11.15 -14.21
C LEU A 82 13.60 10.95 -15.70
N PHE A 83 12.78 11.50 -16.60
CA PHE A 83 13.04 11.44 -18.03
C PHE A 83 14.34 12.17 -18.43
N VAL A 84 14.56 13.37 -17.89
CA VAL A 84 15.78 14.16 -18.13
C VAL A 84 17.01 13.43 -17.60
N ILE A 85 16.97 12.89 -16.38
CA ILE A 85 18.08 12.10 -15.82
C ILE A 85 18.38 10.89 -16.70
N THR A 86 17.34 10.20 -17.16
CA THR A 86 17.50 9.01 -18.01
C THR A 86 18.17 9.38 -19.33
N ILE A 87 17.77 10.47 -19.97
CA ILE A 87 18.41 10.95 -21.20
C ILE A 87 19.87 11.30 -20.94
N ILE A 88 20.17 12.05 -19.88
CA ILE A 88 21.55 12.43 -19.54
C ILE A 88 22.41 11.18 -19.31
N ALA A 89 21.90 10.19 -18.57
CA ALA A 89 22.61 8.95 -18.30
C ALA A 89 22.89 8.15 -19.58
N VAL A 90 21.91 8.08 -20.49
CA VAL A 90 22.06 7.39 -21.78
C VAL A 90 23.07 8.10 -22.67
N VAL A 91 22.98 9.43 -22.78
CA VAL A 91 23.91 10.22 -23.61
C VAL A 91 25.33 10.13 -23.05
N PHE A 92 25.49 10.26 -21.73
CA PHE A 92 26.80 10.14 -21.07
C PHE A 92 27.37 8.72 -21.19
N GLY A 93 26.55 7.69 -20.99
CA GLY A 93 26.96 6.30 -21.20
C GLY A 93 27.40 6.05 -22.64
N ALA A 94 26.64 6.55 -23.63
CA ALA A 94 26.96 6.41 -25.04
C ALA A 94 28.25 7.16 -25.43
N THR A 95 28.48 8.37 -24.90
CA THR A 95 29.71 9.12 -25.17
C THR A 95 30.93 8.44 -24.56
N VAL A 96 30.83 7.97 -23.31
CA VAL A 96 31.90 7.18 -22.67
C VAL A 96 32.19 5.92 -23.48
N LEU A 97 31.17 5.16 -23.87
CA LEU A 97 31.36 3.96 -24.68
C LEU A 97 31.97 4.28 -26.05
N TYR A 98 31.59 5.37 -26.69
CA TYR A 98 32.13 5.75 -27.99
C TYR A 98 33.61 6.16 -27.93
N PHE A 99 33.99 6.98 -26.93
CA PHE A 99 35.37 7.45 -26.77
C PHE A 99 36.30 6.36 -26.25
N PHE A 100 35.82 5.50 -25.35
CA PHE A 100 36.63 4.45 -24.75
C PHE A 100 36.47 3.10 -25.46
N LYS A 101 35.79 3.02 -26.61
CA LYS A 101 35.54 1.76 -27.33
C LYS A 101 36.83 0.97 -27.58
N ASP A 102 37.90 1.64 -28.02
CA ASP A 102 39.14 0.97 -28.41
C ASP A 102 39.91 0.50 -27.18
N ILE A 103 39.87 1.27 -26.09
CA ILE A 103 40.46 0.91 -24.79
C ILE A 103 39.68 -0.23 -24.13
N LEU A 104 38.34 -0.22 -24.22
CA LEU A 104 37.50 -1.28 -23.67
C LEU A 104 37.65 -2.57 -24.46
N LEU A 105 37.69 -2.52 -25.80
CA LEU A 105 37.92 -3.70 -26.64
C LEU A 105 39.31 -4.29 -26.40
N ASP A 106 40.35 -3.45 -26.36
CA ASP A 106 41.72 -3.91 -26.07
C ASP A 106 41.85 -4.43 -24.62
N ALA A 107 41.15 -3.82 -23.66
CA ALA A 107 41.05 -4.34 -22.30
C ALA A 107 40.31 -5.68 -22.25
N THR A 108 39.23 -5.89 -23.00
CA THR A 108 38.53 -7.18 -23.05
C THR A 108 39.36 -8.29 -23.71
N TRP A 109 40.28 -7.94 -24.62
CA TRP A 109 41.23 -8.89 -25.20
C TRP A 109 42.45 -9.17 -24.31
N LYS A 110 42.90 -8.18 -23.53
CA LYS A 110 44.05 -8.33 -22.62
C LYS A 110 43.69 -8.91 -21.26
N ILE A 111 42.43 -8.82 -20.85
CA ILE A 111 41.98 -9.35 -19.57
C ILE A 111 41.87 -10.88 -19.65
N SER A 112 42.32 -11.58 -18.61
CA SER A 112 42.24 -13.04 -18.55
C SER A 112 40.80 -13.51 -18.76
N SER A 113 40.60 -14.50 -19.65
CA SER A 113 39.28 -15.04 -20.02
C SER A 113 38.43 -15.46 -18.81
N ILE A 114 39.10 -15.84 -17.71
CA ILE A 114 38.49 -16.20 -16.42
C ILE A 114 37.77 -15.01 -15.77
N SER A 115 38.37 -13.81 -15.80
CA SER A 115 37.81 -12.60 -15.19
C SER A 115 36.55 -12.12 -15.91
N VAL A 116 36.51 -12.22 -17.24
CA VAL A 116 35.32 -11.90 -18.04
C VAL A 116 34.19 -12.85 -17.72
N GLY A 117 34.48 -14.14 -17.60
CA GLY A 117 33.51 -15.15 -17.17
C GLY A 117 32.88 -14.78 -15.82
N LEU A 118 33.69 -14.39 -14.83
CA LEU A 118 33.17 -13.99 -13.50
C LEU A 118 32.29 -12.75 -13.56
N ILE A 119 32.65 -11.73 -14.34
CA ILE A 119 31.85 -10.50 -14.50
C ILE A 119 30.49 -10.84 -15.12
N ILE A 120 30.49 -11.58 -16.23
CA ILE A 120 29.26 -11.98 -16.93
C ILE A 120 28.36 -12.81 -16.00
N THR A 121 28.95 -13.74 -15.26
CA THR A 121 28.20 -14.59 -14.31
C THR A 121 27.57 -13.75 -13.20
N THR A 122 28.31 -12.77 -12.69
CA THR A 122 27.81 -11.85 -11.66
C THR A 122 26.64 -11.01 -12.17
N ILE A 123 26.77 -10.45 -13.39
CA ILE A 123 25.70 -9.68 -14.04
C ILE A 123 24.46 -10.55 -14.25
N ALA A 124 24.63 -11.79 -14.73
CA ALA A 124 23.54 -12.72 -14.94
C ALA A 124 22.81 -13.06 -13.63
N CYS A 125 23.55 -13.33 -12.55
CA CYS A 125 22.97 -13.60 -11.23
C CYS A 125 22.15 -12.41 -10.70
N VAL A 126 22.71 -11.20 -10.77
CA VAL A 126 22.01 -9.98 -10.32
C VAL A 126 20.75 -9.74 -11.17
N PHE A 127 20.83 -9.96 -12.48
CA PHE A 127 19.70 -9.81 -13.38
C PHE A 127 18.56 -10.78 -13.05
N VAL A 128 18.87 -12.07 -12.86
CA VAL A 128 17.88 -13.08 -12.46
C VAL A 128 17.24 -12.73 -11.11
N PHE A 129 18.04 -12.24 -10.15
CA PHE A 129 17.53 -11.82 -8.86
C PHE A 129 16.56 -10.63 -8.97
N LEU A 130 16.93 -9.61 -9.75
CA LEU A 130 16.08 -8.43 -10.00
C LEU A 130 14.76 -8.80 -10.68
N VAL A 131 14.82 -9.65 -11.71
CA VAL A 131 13.61 -10.13 -12.40
C VAL A 131 12.71 -10.91 -11.44
N SER A 132 13.30 -11.78 -10.60
CA SER A 132 12.53 -12.54 -9.61
C SER A 132 11.89 -11.63 -8.55
N ASP A 133 12.58 -10.58 -8.10
CA ASP A 133 12.03 -9.62 -7.13
C ASP A 133 10.87 -8.83 -7.74
N LEU A 134 11.05 -8.33 -8.97
CA LEU A 134 10.01 -7.62 -9.70
C LEU A 134 8.77 -8.50 -9.90
N TYR A 135 8.97 -9.77 -10.27
CA TYR A 135 7.88 -10.73 -10.45
C TYR A 135 7.13 -11.00 -9.15
N ARG A 136 7.84 -11.19 -8.02
CA ARG A 136 7.22 -11.36 -6.70
C ARG A 136 6.41 -10.13 -6.30
N LYS A 137 6.94 -8.93 -6.56
CA LYS A 137 6.25 -7.67 -6.27
C LYS A 137 4.97 -7.53 -7.09
N TYR A 138 5.02 -7.88 -8.37
CA TYR A 138 3.86 -7.91 -9.25
C TYR A 138 2.79 -8.90 -8.75
N GLN A 139 3.17 -10.11 -8.37
CA GLN A 139 2.24 -11.11 -7.84
C GLN A 139 1.55 -10.64 -6.55
N LYS A 140 2.28 -10.00 -5.63
CA LYS A 140 1.70 -9.41 -4.41
C LYS A 140 0.68 -8.32 -4.72
N GLN A 141 0.95 -7.46 -5.69
CA GLN A 141 0.02 -6.42 -6.11
C GLN A 141 -1.25 -7.02 -6.74
N MET A 142 -1.11 -8.08 -7.52
CA MET A 142 -2.24 -8.76 -8.15
C MET A 142 -3.14 -9.47 -7.13
N ASN A 143 -2.55 -10.15 -6.15
CA ASN A 143 -3.31 -10.77 -5.06
C ASN A 143 -4.04 -9.73 -4.18
N ALA A 144 -3.42 -8.56 -3.94
CA ALA A 144 -4.06 -7.49 -3.16
C ALA A 144 -5.33 -6.93 -3.82
N ILE A 145 -5.45 -7.01 -5.15
CA ILE A 145 -6.64 -6.59 -5.90
C ILE A 145 -7.73 -7.65 -5.81
N ASP A 146 -7.36 -8.94 -5.77
CA ASP A 146 -8.31 -10.05 -5.67
C ASP A 146 -8.99 -10.13 -4.28
N PHE A 147 -8.32 -9.67 -3.22
CA PHE A 147 -8.92 -9.56 -1.87
C PHE A 147 -9.95 -8.42 -1.72
N ILE A 148 -10.08 -7.52 -2.70
CA ILE A 148 -11.01 -6.38 -2.68
C ILE A 148 -12.34 -6.71 -3.41
N LYS A 149 -12.44 -7.89 -4.04
CA LYS A 149 -13.64 -8.36 -4.74
C LYS A 149 -14.43 -9.36 -3.90
#